data_AF-A0A350CQ99-F1
#
_entry.id   AF-A0A350CQ99-F1
#
_cell.length_a   1.000
_cell.length_b   1.000
_cell.length_c   1.000
_cell.angle_alpha   90.00
_cell.angle_beta   90.00
_cell.angle_gamma   90.00
#
_symmetry.space_group_name_H-M   'P 1'
#
loop_
_entity.id
_entity.type
_entity.pdbx_description
1 polymer ?
#
loop_
_entity_poly.entity_id
_entity_poly.type
_entity_poly.pdbx_seq_one_letter_code
_entity_poly.pdbx_strand_id
1 'polypeptide(L)'
;MEINRITLPPIPRPGEVTTFYSFESGTARSVALAHAAVLLAGGQNATVPVLMIDWDTEAPGLHHYFPAQDERFEHMHPAAGAARPGLLEYFEACREQLQSLGRASADLDHEERARLVLEAIDWEAYVERVDQSRSLYLMRAGRFDDSYGERADRMDWDGLFAACPALYRAFAAHLARHFRHVLIDARGGRSAAVSVCTTLLPDRLVGLFTPGGRSLDGLAGVVTRAVEYRCSHEDEQRPLLVYPVPCLDG
;
A
#
# COMPACT_ATOMS: atom_id res chain seq x y z
N MET A 1 26.46 -7.40 -10.59
CA MET A 1 25.10 -7.05 -11.04
C MET A 1 24.67 -5.90 -10.15
N GLU A 2 24.73 -4.66 -10.66
CA GLU A 2 24.32 -3.49 -9.90
C GLU A 2 22.80 -3.57 -9.69
N ILE A 3 22.39 -3.85 -8.45
CA ILE A 3 20.98 -3.78 -8.07
C ILE A 3 20.62 -2.31 -8.15
N ASN A 4 19.67 -1.97 -9.02
CA ASN A 4 19.15 -0.61 -9.20
C ASN A 4 18.42 -0.19 -7.92
N ARG A 5 19.18 0.14 -6.87
CA ARG A 5 18.67 0.53 -5.56
C ARG A 5 18.00 1.90 -5.68
N ILE A 6 16.75 1.96 -5.28
CA ILE A 6 16.00 3.21 -5.22
C ILE A 6 16.58 4.01 -4.05
N THR A 7 17.54 4.88 -4.30
CA THR A 7 18.08 5.74 -3.24
C THR A 7 17.18 6.95 -3.03
N LEU A 8 16.17 6.82 -2.14
CA LEU A 8 15.33 7.94 -1.70
C LEU A 8 15.67 8.33 -0.26
N PRO A 9 16.31 9.49 -0.02
CA PRO A 9 16.61 9.92 1.34
C PRO A 9 15.31 10.25 2.10
N PRO A 10 15.31 10.19 3.43
CA PRO A 10 14.18 10.65 4.22
C PRO A 10 13.83 12.12 3.95
N ILE A 11 12.55 12.43 3.89
CA ILE A 11 12.04 13.79 3.69
C ILE A 11 11.89 14.55 5.02
N PRO A 12 12.02 15.90 5.05
CA PRO A 12 12.04 16.69 6.29
C PRO A 12 10.73 16.68 7.09
N ARG A 13 9.61 16.36 6.44
CA ARG A 13 8.30 16.19 7.05
C ARG A 13 7.68 14.93 6.50
N PRO A 14 7.05 14.07 7.31
CA PRO A 14 6.36 12.89 6.82
C PRO A 14 5.40 13.24 5.69
N GLY A 15 5.38 12.37 4.68
CA GLY A 15 4.38 12.36 3.64
C GLY A 15 3.01 11.99 4.15
N GLU A 16 2.08 11.90 3.22
CA GLU A 16 0.68 11.63 3.53
C GLU A 16 0.24 10.34 2.86
N VAL A 17 -0.51 9.54 3.61
CA VAL A 17 -1.01 8.24 3.16
C VAL A 17 -2.47 8.38 2.77
N THR A 18 -2.76 8.14 1.49
CA THR A 18 -4.10 8.25 0.92
C THR A 18 -4.54 6.90 0.37
N THR A 19 -5.61 6.35 0.94
CA THR A 19 -6.21 5.12 0.43
C THR A 19 -7.34 5.45 -0.53
N PHE A 20 -7.35 4.79 -1.68
CA PHE A 20 -8.45 4.77 -2.63
C PHE A 20 -9.24 3.49 -2.37
N TYR A 21 -10.54 3.63 -2.15
CA TYR A 21 -11.43 2.52 -1.83
C TYR A 21 -12.74 2.67 -2.60
N SER A 22 -13.31 1.54 -3.02
CA SER A 22 -14.63 1.45 -3.64
C SER A 22 -15.31 0.18 -3.16
N PHE A 23 -16.59 0.23 -2.78
CA PHE A 23 -17.29 -0.98 -2.34
C PHE A 23 -17.52 -1.96 -3.51
N GLU A 24 -17.78 -1.45 -4.72
CA GLU A 24 -18.20 -2.28 -5.87
C GLU A 24 -17.34 -2.09 -7.14
N SER A 25 -16.72 -0.92 -7.35
CA SER A 25 -16.05 -0.58 -8.62
C SER A 25 -14.51 -0.57 -8.52
N GLY A 26 -13.90 -1.76 -8.58
CA GLY A 26 -12.44 -1.91 -8.48
C GLY A 26 -11.66 -1.20 -9.57
N THR A 27 -12.12 -1.25 -10.83
CA THR A 27 -11.41 -0.61 -11.96
C THR A 27 -11.38 0.91 -11.84
N ALA A 28 -12.50 1.55 -11.49
CA ALA A 28 -12.55 3.02 -11.39
C ALA A 28 -11.61 3.54 -10.29
N ARG A 29 -11.49 2.78 -9.19
CA ARG A 29 -10.59 3.06 -8.07
C ARG A 29 -9.12 3.03 -8.51
N SER A 30 -8.68 1.95 -9.15
CA SER A 30 -7.30 1.82 -9.64
C SER A 30 -6.95 2.89 -10.68
N VAL A 31 -7.86 3.21 -11.60
CA VAL A 31 -7.67 4.30 -12.58
C VAL A 31 -7.52 5.65 -11.88
N ALA A 32 -8.41 5.96 -10.93
CA ALA A 32 -8.37 7.23 -10.20
C ALA A 32 -7.06 7.39 -9.43
N LEU A 33 -6.58 6.31 -8.79
CA LEU A 33 -5.30 6.32 -8.09
C LEU A 33 -4.14 6.54 -9.06
N ALA A 34 -4.06 5.79 -10.16
CA ALA A 34 -2.99 5.93 -11.14
C ALA A 34 -2.91 7.35 -11.72
N HIS A 35 -4.05 7.94 -12.07
CA HIS A 35 -4.11 9.33 -12.55
C HIS A 35 -3.70 10.34 -11.49
N ALA A 36 -4.18 10.19 -10.25
CA ALA A 36 -3.78 11.05 -9.13
C ALA A 36 -2.26 10.97 -8.90
N ALA A 37 -1.67 9.78 -8.98
CA ALA A 37 -0.24 9.57 -8.80
C ALA A 37 0.59 10.34 -9.83
N VAL A 38 0.22 10.26 -11.12
CA VAL A 38 0.88 10.99 -12.21
C VAL A 38 0.78 12.50 -12.02
N LEU A 39 -0.37 13.01 -11.58
CA LEU A 39 -0.57 14.44 -11.31
C LEU A 39 0.26 14.90 -10.10
N LEU A 40 0.26 14.14 -9.01
CA LEU A 40 1.01 14.44 -7.78
C LEU A 40 2.52 14.37 -7.99
N ALA A 41 2.99 13.45 -8.86
CA ALA A 41 4.39 13.36 -9.23
C ALA A 41 4.87 14.58 -10.03
N GLY A 42 3.95 15.43 -10.51
CA GLY A 42 4.25 16.66 -11.22
C GLY A 42 4.64 16.45 -12.69
N GLY A 43 5.07 17.52 -13.35
CA GLY A 43 5.54 17.47 -14.74
C GLY A 43 6.91 16.80 -14.91
N GLN A 44 7.46 16.86 -16.12
CA GLN A 44 8.81 16.33 -16.38
C GLN A 44 9.85 16.97 -15.45
N ASN A 45 10.75 16.15 -14.91
CA ASN A 45 11.80 16.52 -13.96
C ASN A 45 11.30 16.97 -12.58
N ALA A 46 10.01 16.84 -12.28
CA ALA A 46 9.52 17.01 -10.92
C ALA A 46 10.06 15.86 -10.04
N THR A 47 10.54 16.23 -8.85
CA THR A 47 11.23 15.31 -7.95
C THR A 47 10.36 14.85 -6.78
N VAL A 48 9.07 15.19 -6.76
CA VAL A 48 8.14 14.84 -5.68
C VAL A 48 7.96 13.32 -5.67
N PRO A 49 8.43 12.60 -4.62
CA PRO A 49 8.38 11.14 -4.62
C PRO A 49 6.96 10.67 -4.28
N VAL A 50 6.36 9.94 -5.22
CA VAL A 50 5.03 9.35 -5.13
C VAL A 50 5.14 7.84 -5.22
N LEU A 51 4.65 7.14 -4.19
CA LEU A 51 4.54 5.69 -4.17
C LEU A 51 3.08 5.28 -4.35
N MET A 52 2.83 4.36 -5.27
CA MET A 52 1.58 3.63 -5.38
C MET A 52 1.78 2.23 -4.79
N ILE A 53 0.79 1.72 -4.06
CA ILE A 53 0.80 0.37 -3.48
C ILE A 53 -0.48 -0.34 -3.92
N ASP A 54 -0.32 -1.46 -4.60
CA ASP A 54 -1.43 -2.34 -4.96
C ASP A 54 -1.71 -3.29 -3.80
N TRP A 55 -2.73 -3.00 -2.99
CA TRP A 55 -3.13 -3.84 -1.85
C TRP A 55 -4.22 -4.84 -2.23
N ASP A 56 -4.77 -4.77 -3.46
CA ASP A 56 -5.75 -5.73 -3.95
C ASP A 56 -5.06 -7.04 -4.35
N THR A 57 -4.66 -7.83 -3.36
CA THR A 57 -3.90 -9.06 -3.59
C THR A 57 -4.72 -10.17 -4.27
N GLU A 58 -6.05 -10.11 -4.20
CA GLU A 58 -6.91 -11.07 -4.90
C GLU A 58 -7.15 -10.69 -6.37
N ALA A 59 -7.24 -9.40 -6.69
CA ALA A 59 -7.46 -8.90 -8.04
C ALA A 59 -6.56 -7.68 -8.36
N PRO A 60 -5.23 -7.88 -8.40
CA PRO A 60 -4.27 -6.78 -8.57
C PRO A 60 -4.35 -6.18 -9.96
N GLY A 61 -4.20 -4.87 -10.07
CA GLY A 61 -4.46 -4.15 -11.33
C GLY A 61 -3.53 -2.98 -11.62
N LEU A 62 -2.87 -2.40 -10.61
CA LEU A 62 -2.10 -1.15 -10.81
C LEU A 62 -0.94 -1.31 -11.78
N HIS A 63 -0.30 -2.48 -11.79
CA HIS A 63 0.84 -2.78 -12.64
C HIS A 63 0.53 -2.73 -14.15
N HIS A 64 -0.74 -2.85 -14.55
CA HIS A 64 -1.14 -2.74 -15.96
C HIS A 64 -1.10 -1.31 -16.49
N TYR A 65 -1.23 -0.30 -15.63
CA TYR A 65 -1.19 1.12 -16.05
C TYR A 65 0.21 1.64 -16.32
N PHE A 66 1.23 0.92 -15.82
CA PHE A 66 2.63 1.29 -15.94
C PHE A 66 3.44 0.10 -16.48
N PRO A 67 3.20 -0.32 -17.74
CA PRO A 67 4.02 -1.35 -18.36
C PRO A 67 5.48 -0.88 -18.35
N ALA A 68 6.42 -1.80 -18.14
CA ALA A 68 7.85 -1.49 -18.07
C ALA A 68 8.28 -0.73 -19.33
N GLN A 69 8.35 0.60 -19.23
CA GLN A 69 8.70 1.46 -20.34
C GLN A 69 10.21 1.48 -20.46
N ASP A 70 10.82 0.39 -20.94
CA ASP A 70 12.14 0.47 -21.55
C ASP A 70 12.52 -0.78 -22.36
N GLU A 71 12.13 -0.78 -23.65
CA GLU A 71 12.73 -1.66 -24.67
C GLU A 71 14.24 -1.38 -24.83
N ARG A 72 14.73 -0.20 -24.41
CA ARG A 72 16.14 0.20 -24.51
C ARG A 72 17.04 -0.38 -23.41
N PHE A 73 16.46 -0.96 -22.36
CA PHE A 73 17.19 -1.51 -21.22
C PHE A 73 16.82 -2.98 -20.92
N GLU A 74 16.25 -3.71 -21.89
CA GLU A 74 16.01 -5.16 -21.80
C GLU A 74 17.28 -5.96 -21.45
N HIS A 75 18.46 -5.42 -21.78
CA HIS A 75 19.75 -6.06 -21.48
C HIS A 75 20.28 -5.76 -20.06
N MET A 76 19.64 -4.83 -19.33
CA MET A 76 20.09 -4.37 -18.01
C MET A 76 19.03 -4.58 -16.91
N HIS A 77 17.80 -4.90 -17.29
CA HIS A 77 16.77 -5.43 -16.42
C HIS A 77 16.63 -6.93 -16.67
N PRO A 78 16.68 -7.81 -15.64
CA PRO A 78 16.28 -9.19 -15.84
C PRO A 78 14.87 -9.16 -16.44
N ALA A 79 14.68 -9.94 -17.51
CA ALA A 79 13.55 -9.93 -18.45
C ALA A 79 12.25 -9.34 -17.88
N ALA A 80 11.56 -8.52 -18.66
CA ALA A 80 10.14 -8.23 -18.43
C ALA A 80 9.39 -9.58 -18.28
N GLY A 81 9.17 -10.03 -17.05
CA GLY A 81 8.78 -11.41 -16.74
C GLY A 81 9.49 -12.05 -15.55
N ALA A 82 10.61 -11.49 -15.06
CA ALA A 82 11.13 -11.83 -13.74
C ALA A 82 10.13 -11.32 -12.71
N ALA A 83 9.36 -12.22 -12.15
CA ALA A 83 8.31 -11.90 -11.22
C ALA A 83 8.97 -11.18 -10.01
N ARG A 84 8.73 -9.87 -9.88
CA ARG A 84 9.32 -9.02 -8.84
C ARG A 84 8.54 -9.17 -7.54
N PRO A 85 9.19 -9.20 -6.38
CA PRO A 85 8.49 -9.17 -5.11
C PRO A 85 7.74 -7.84 -4.94
N GLY A 86 6.69 -7.86 -4.14
CA GLY A 86 5.88 -6.71 -3.80
C GLY A 86 5.31 -6.86 -2.41
N LEU A 87 4.07 -6.38 -2.22
CA LEU A 87 3.40 -6.28 -0.95
C LEU A 87 3.29 -7.62 -0.21
N LEU A 88 2.89 -8.70 -0.90
CA LEU A 88 2.78 -10.02 -0.29
C LEU A 88 4.13 -10.49 0.26
N GLU A 89 5.20 -10.46 -0.55
CA GLU A 89 6.52 -10.90 -0.10
C GLU A 89 7.06 -10.00 1.02
N TYR A 90 6.73 -8.71 1.02
CA TYR A 90 7.11 -7.78 2.07
C TYR A 90 6.50 -8.18 3.41
N PHE A 91 5.20 -8.48 3.44
CA PHE A 91 4.53 -8.89 4.67
C PHE A 91 4.79 -10.35 5.06
N GLU A 92 5.10 -11.23 4.11
CA GLU A 92 5.68 -12.55 4.40
C GLU A 92 7.01 -12.40 5.17
N ALA A 93 7.90 -11.51 4.73
CA ALA A 93 9.16 -11.21 5.43
C ALA A 93 8.92 -10.57 6.81
N CYS A 94 7.93 -9.66 6.94
CA CYS A 94 7.55 -9.09 8.24
C CYS A 94 7.11 -10.18 9.23
N ARG A 95 6.32 -11.15 8.76
CA ARG A 95 5.85 -12.26 9.58
C ARG A 95 7.00 -13.17 10.02
N GLU A 96 7.93 -13.49 9.13
CA GLU A 96 9.13 -14.27 9.45
C GLU A 96 10.00 -13.53 10.49
N GLN A 97 10.17 -12.22 10.33
CA GLN A 97 10.94 -11.40 11.26
C GLN A 97 10.28 -11.31 12.64
N LEU A 98 8.96 -11.19 12.71
CA LEU A 98 8.22 -11.26 13.97
C LEU A 98 8.40 -12.60 14.69
N GLN A 99 8.41 -13.71 13.94
CA GLN A 99 8.64 -15.04 14.49
C GLN A 99 10.07 -15.20 15.02
N SER A 100 11.05 -14.64 14.29
CA SER A 100 12.47 -14.63 14.67
C SER A 100 12.74 -13.84 15.95
N LEU A 101 12.11 -12.67 16.12
CA LEU A 101 12.19 -11.87 17.35
C LEU A 101 11.64 -12.64 18.58
N GLY A 102 10.64 -13.48 18.37
CA GLY A 102 10.18 -14.48 19.34
C GLY A 102 9.91 -13.92 20.74
N ARG A 103 10.35 -14.65 21.78
CA ARG A 103 10.23 -14.23 23.19
C ARG A 103 11.23 -13.14 23.59
N ALA A 104 12.30 -12.92 22.82
CA ALA A 104 13.34 -11.95 23.17
C ALA A 104 12.83 -10.50 23.15
N SER A 105 11.76 -10.24 22.41
CA SER A 105 11.05 -8.96 22.34
C SER A 105 9.74 -8.93 23.13
N ALA A 106 9.49 -9.87 24.05
CA ALA A 106 8.21 -9.97 24.76
C ALA A 106 7.89 -8.71 25.59
N ASP A 107 8.92 -8.06 26.12
CA ASP A 107 8.80 -6.84 26.94
C ASP A 107 8.75 -5.55 26.11
N LEU A 108 8.98 -5.62 24.79
CA LEU A 108 8.82 -4.46 23.91
C LEU A 108 7.33 -4.16 23.72
N ASP A 109 6.99 -2.87 23.73
CA ASP A 109 5.69 -2.45 23.23
C ASP A 109 5.54 -2.78 21.74
N HIS A 110 4.30 -2.71 21.25
CA HIS A 110 3.99 -3.08 19.88
C HIS A 110 4.61 -2.14 18.85
N GLU A 111 4.83 -0.87 19.18
CA GLU A 111 5.36 0.14 18.25
C GLU A 111 6.85 -0.08 18.01
N GLU A 112 7.61 -0.28 19.09
CA GLU A 112 9.04 -0.58 19.01
C GLU A 112 9.27 -1.92 18.32
N ARG A 113 8.43 -2.93 18.61
CA ARG A 113 8.49 -4.21 17.90
C ARG A 113 8.25 -4.04 16.40
N ALA A 114 7.22 -3.28 16.02
CA ALA A 114 6.93 -2.99 14.62
C ALA A 114 8.11 -2.27 13.94
N ARG A 115 8.69 -1.27 14.62
CA ARG A 115 9.84 -0.52 14.11
C ARG A 115 11.03 -1.42 13.82
N LEU A 116 11.40 -2.30 14.75
CA LEU A 116 12.51 -3.24 14.56
C LEU A 116 12.27 -4.23 13.40
N VAL A 117 11.03 -4.68 13.23
CA VAL A 117 10.66 -5.55 12.10
C VAL A 117 10.86 -4.82 10.77
N LEU A 118 10.35 -3.60 10.66
CA LEU A 118 10.40 -2.82 9.42
C LEU A 118 11.84 -2.36 9.09
N GLU A 119 12.62 -1.98 10.10
CA GLU A 119 14.04 -1.59 9.94
C GLU A 119 14.92 -2.77 9.50
N ALA A 120 14.52 -4.01 9.79
CA ALA A 120 15.23 -5.22 9.37
C ALA A 120 14.97 -5.61 7.91
N ILE A 121 13.96 -5.02 7.25
CA ILE A 121 13.53 -5.38 5.89
C ILE A 121 13.87 -4.23 4.94
N ASP A 122 14.63 -4.54 3.87
CA ASP A 122 14.98 -3.57 2.83
C ASP A 122 13.76 -3.32 1.92
N TRP A 123 12.93 -2.33 2.29
CA TRP A 123 11.70 -2.00 1.56
C TRP A 123 11.97 -1.61 0.10
N GLU A 124 13.16 -1.08 -0.23
CA GLU A 124 13.54 -0.68 -1.59
C GLU A 124 13.52 -1.88 -2.55
N ALA A 125 13.72 -3.11 -2.04
CA ALA A 125 13.69 -4.34 -2.84
C ALA A 125 12.28 -4.70 -3.34
N TYR A 126 11.22 -4.12 -2.76
CA TYR A 126 9.82 -4.41 -3.06
C TYR A 126 9.12 -3.27 -3.82
N VAL A 127 9.87 -2.21 -4.14
CA VAL A 127 9.40 -1.03 -4.86
C VAL A 127 10.16 -0.93 -6.17
N GLU A 128 9.48 -0.52 -7.23
CA GLU A 128 10.11 -0.19 -8.51
C GLU A 128 9.79 1.24 -8.94
N ARG A 129 10.71 1.87 -9.65
CA ARG A 129 10.44 3.11 -10.36
C ARG A 129 9.72 2.79 -11.67
N VAL A 130 8.58 3.42 -11.90
CA VAL A 130 7.71 3.12 -13.06
C VAL A 130 7.70 4.20 -14.14
N ASP A 131 8.28 5.36 -13.84
CA ASP A 131 8.48 6.47 -14.80
C ASP A 131 9.88 7.05 -14.58
N GLN A 132 10.72 7.09 -15.62
CA GLN A 132 12.07 7.66 -15.51
C GLN A 132 12.08 9.19 -15.56
N SER A 133 11.02 9.82 -16.07
CA SER A 133 10.86 11.27 -16.18
C SER A 133 10.31 11.94 -14.91
N ARG A 134 9.80 11.13 -13.96
CA ARG A 134 9.18 11.57 -12.71
C ARG A 134 9.63 10.72 -11.53
N SER A 135 9.49 11.21 -10.30
CA SER A 135 9.70 10.40 -9.09
C SER A 135 8.47 9.56 -8.76
N LEU A 136 8.08 8.66 -9.68
CA LEU A 136 6.89 7.81 -9.55
C LEU A 136 7.27 6.34 -9.37
N TYR A 137 6.72 5.72 -8.33
CA TYR A 137 7.10 4.41 -7.86
C TYR A 137 5.88 3.52 -7.62
N LEU A 138 6.08 2.20 -7.72
CA LEU A 138 5.06 1.19 -7.52
C LEU A 138 5.58 0.07 -6.61
N MET A 139 4.83 -0.25 -5.56
CA MET A 139 4.86 -1.55 -4.88
C MET A 139 3.72 -2.39 -5.44
N ARG A 140 4.07 -3.46 -6.18
CA ARG A 140 3.08 -4.40 -6.73
C ARG A 140 2.40 -5.17 -5.60
N ALA A 141 1.26 -5.79 -5.89
CA ALA A 141 0.61 -6.68 -4.93
C ALA A 141 1.48 -7.88 -4.56
N GLY A 142 2.29 -8.36 -5.50
CA GLY A 142 3.32 -9.34 -5.22
C GLY A 142 3.96 -9.86 -6.49
N ARG A 143 4.64 -11.00 -6.33
CA ARG A 143 5.26 -11.72 -7.43
C ARG A 143 4.25 -12.56 -8.21
N PHE A 144 3.89 -12.14 -9.43
CA PHE A 144 2.95 -12.86 -10.32
C PHE A 144 3.59 -14.06 -11.02
N ASP A 145 3.90 -15.10 -10.24
CA ASP A 145 4.27 -16.44 -10.72
C ASP A 145 3.09 -17.41 -10.53
N ASP A 146 3.26 -18.66 -10.95
CA ASP A 146 2.23 -19.70 -10.82
C ASP A 146 1.78 -19.96 -9.37
N SER A 147 2.57 -19.52 -8.37
CA SER A 147 2.25 -19.65 -6.94
C SER A 147 1.53 -18.45 -6.34
N TYR A 148 1.36 -17.36 -7.10
CA TYR A 148 0.82 -16.10 -6.57
C TYR A 148 -0.54 -16.27 -5.91
N GLY A 149 -1.48 -16.95 -6.57
CA GLY A 149 -2.84 -17.14 -6.05
C GLY A 149 -2.86 -17.86 -4.70
N GLU A 150 -2.11 -18.96 -4.57
CA GLU A 150 -2.01 -19.71 -3.30
C GLU A 150 -1.41 -18.84 -2.19
N ARG A 151 -0.40 -18.02 -2.50
CA ARG A 151 0.23 -17.15 -1.51
C ARG A 151 -0.67 -15.99 -1.09
N ALA A 152 -1.41 -15.41 -2.04
CA ALA A 152 -2.42 -14.39 -1.76
C ALA A 152 -3.51 -14.94 -0.83
N ASP A 153 -4.04 -16.13 -1.14
CA ASP A 153 -5.08 -16.80 -0.35
C ASP A 153 -4.60 -17.18 1.06
N ARG A 154 -3.33 -17.57 1.19
CA ARG A 154 -2.73 -17.97 2.48
C ARG A 154 -2.35 -16.77 3.36
N MET A 155 -2.38 -15.55 2.84
CA MET A 155 -1.95 -14.37 3.58
C MET A 155 -2.91 -14.05 4.73
N ASP A 156 -2.48 -14.35 5.96
CA ASP A 156 -3.25 -14.15 7.19
C ASP A 156 -3.04 -12.73 7.74
N TRP A 157 -3.78 -11.77 7.19
CA TRP A 157 -3.75 -10.38 7.62
C TRP A 157 -4.18 -10.18 9.08
N ASP A 158 -5.15 -10.97 9.55
CA ASP A 158 -5.67 -10.93 10.93
C ASP A 158 -4.64 -11.50 11.93
N GLY A 159 -4.02 -12.64 11.61
CA GLY A 159 -2.96 -13.21 12.43
C GLY A 159 -1.75 -12.29 12.54
N LEU A 160 -1.39 -11.62 11.44
CA LEU A 160 -0.31 -10.63 11.46
C LEU A 160 -0.67 -9.39 12.31
N PHE A 161 -1.93 -8.93 12.22
CA PHE A 161 -2.44 -7.87 13.09
C PHE A 161 -2.38 -8.28 14.56
N ALA A 162 -2.84 -9.49 14.91
CA ALA A 162 -2.84 -10.00 16.27
C ALA A 162 -1.41 -10.15 16.84
N ALA A 163 -0.45 -10.53 15.98
CA ALA A 163 0.96 -10.66 16.39
C ALA A 163 1.62 -9.29 16.67
N CYS A 164 1.26 -8.25 15.90
CA CYS A 164 1.81 -6.92 16.07
C CYS A 164 0.84 -5.84 15.55
N PRO A 165 -0.11 -5.35 16.39
CA PRO A 165 -1.14 -4.41 15.97
C PRO A 165 -0.63 -3.10 15.36
N ALA A 166 0.54 -2.64 15.82
CA ALA A 166 1.18 -1.42 15.32
C ALA A 166 1.82 -1.58 13.93
N LEU A 167 1.99 -2.81 13.41
CA LEU A 167 2.81 -3.08 12.22
C LEU A 167 2.33 -2.29 10.99
N TYR A 168 1.04 -2.32 10.68
CA TYR A 168 0.51 -1.65 9.49
C TYR A 168 0.64 -0.12 9.59
N ARG A 169 0.38 0.45 10.76
CA ARG A 169 0.55 1.90 10.98
C ARG A 169 2.02 2.30 10.88
N ALA A 170 2.90 1.53 11.51
CA ALA A 170 4.34 1.75 11.43
C ALA A 170 4.86 1.58 9.99
N PHE A 171 4.30 0.65 9.20
CA PHE A 171 4.61 0.47 7.78
C PHE A 171 4.25 1.72 6.97
N ALA A 172 3.03 2.22 7.14
CA ALA A 172 2.56 3.45 6.50
C ALA A 172 3.45 4.65 6.85
N ALA A 173 3.76 4.83 8.14
CA ALA A 173 4.66 5.87 8.63
C ALA A 173 6.09 5.70 8.10
N HIS A 174 6.59 4.46 8.03
CA HIS A 174 7.92 4.15 7.52
C HIS A 174 8.06 4.57 6.05
N LEU A 175 7.11 4.21 5.18
CA LEU A 175 7.12 4.64 3.78
C LEU A 175 6.91 6.15 3.64
N ALA A 176 6.05 6.76 4.45
CA ALA A 176 5.83 8.21 4.45
C ALA A 176 7.08 9.01 4.86
N ARG A 177 8.11 8.38 5.45
CA ARG A 177 9.41 9.04 5.66
C ARG A 177 10.19 9.26 4.37
N HIS A 178 9.90 8.53 3.29
CA HIS A 178 10.63 8.59 2.03
C HIS A 178 9.80 9.16 0.87
N PHE A 179 8.48 8.97 0.93
CA PHE A 179 7.55 9.43 -0.11
C PHE A 179 6.69 10.58 0.40
N ARG A 180 6.53 11.63 -0.42
CA ARG A 180 5.62 12.73 -0.08
C ARG A 180 4.17 12.29 -0.16
N HIS A 181 3.87 11.38 -1.08
CA HIS A 181 2.55 10.79 -1.25
C HIS A 181 2.67 9.26 -1.31
N VAL A 182 1.97 8.57 -0.41
CA VAL A 182 1.79 7.11 -0.47
C VAL A 182 0.32 6.85 -0.80
N LEU A 183 0.06 6.27 -1.96
CA LEU A 183 -1.26 6.01 -2.49
C LEU A 183 -1.55 4.52 -2.44
N ILE A 184 -2.67 4.12 -1.84
CA ILE A 184 -2.98 2.71 -1.61
C ILE A 184 -4.24 2.35 -2.39
N ASP A 185 -4.12 1.36 -3.27
CA ASP A 185 -5.24 0.76 -3.98
C ASP A 185 -5.83 -0.36 -3.13
N ALA A 186 -6.94 -0.08 -2.44
CA ALA A 186 -7.55 -1.03 -1.53
C ALA A 186 -8.68 -1.79 -2.21
N ARG A 187 -8.71 -3.12 -2.05
CA ARG A 187 -9.82 -3.93 -2.56
C ARG A 187 -11.18 -3.45 -2.05
N GLY A 188 -12.24 -3.82 -2.76
CA GLY A 188 -13.61 -3.63 -2.28
C GLY A 188 -14.02 -4.67 -1.24
N GLY A 189 -15.11 -4.39 -0.52
CA GLY A 189 -15.68 -5.31 0.47
C GLY A 189 -15.41 -4.90 1.92
N ARG A 190 -15.28 -5.89 2.82
CA ARG A 190 -15.20 -5.68 4.28
C ARG A 190 -14.23 -6.65 4.98
N SER A 191 -13.27 -7.21 4.24
CA SER A 191 -12.30 -8.16 4.80
C SER A 191 -11.29 -7.47 5.73
N ALA A 192 -10.48 -8.26 6.44
CA ALA A 192 -9.38 -7.75 7.26
C ALA A 192 -8.42 -6.88 6.45
N ALA A 193 -8.04 -7.31 5.23
CA ALA A 193 -7.22 -6.53 4.33
C ALA A 193 -7.84 -5.16 4.01
N VAL A 194 -9.16 -5.10 3.79
CA VAL A 194 -9.87 -3.82 3.60
C VAL A 194 -9.76 -2.96 4.85
N SER A 195 -10.04 -3.52 6.03
CA SER A 195 -9.95 -2.80 7.30
C SER A 195 -8.55 -2.24 7.55
N VAL A 196 -7.49 -2.98 7.22
CA VAL A 196 -6.12 -2.46 7.27
C VAL A 196 -6.01 -1.20 6.40
N CYS A 197 -6.41 -1.27 5.13
CA CYS A 197 -6.32 -0.14 4.21
C CYS A 197 -7.23 1.04 4.54
N THR A 198 -8.41 0.83 5.10
CA THR A 198 -9.37 1.91 5.33
C THR A 198 -9.29 2.49 6.73
N THR A 199 -8.76 1.73 7.68
CA THR A 199 -8.73 2.08 9.10
C THR A 199 -7.31 2.31 9.58
N LEU A 200 -6.34 1.44 9.30
CA LEU A 200 -5.01 1.54 9.90
C LEU A 200 -4.06 2.43 9.09
N LEU A 201 -3.97 2.20 7.77
CA LEU A 201 -2.98 2.87 6.92
C LEU A 201 -3.20 4.39 6.69
N PRO A 202 -4.42 4.89 6.42
CA PRO A 202 -4.56 6.19 5.77
C PRO A 202 -4.68 7.38 6.72
N ASP A 203 -4.11 8.50 6.32
CA ASP A 203 -4.51 9.84 6.77
C ASP A 203 -5.76 10.33 6.04
N ARG A 204 -5.88 9.92 4.76
CA ARG A 204 -6.99 10.27 3.87
C ARG A 204 -7.60 9.05 3.21
N LEU A 205 -8.93 9.02 3.15
CA LEU A 205 -9.69 8.01 2.45
C LEU A 205 -10.47 8.65 1.30
N VAL A 206 -10.07 8.33 0.07
CA VAL A 206 -10.83 8.65 -1.14
C VAL A 206 -11.80 7.51 -1.39
N GLY A 207 -13.08 7.74 -1.09
CA GLY A 207 -14.15 6.77 -1.24
C GLY A 207 -14.87 6.95 -2.56
N LEU A 208 -14.60 6.09 -3.53
CA LEU A 208 -15.32 6.06 -4.79
C LEU A 208 -16.64 5.33 -4.61
N PHE A 209 -17.72 5.94 -5.13
CA PHE A 209 -19.05 5.35 -5.06
C PHE A 209 -19.85 5.62 -6.32
N THR A 210 -20.70 4.68 -6.69
CA THR A 210 -21.71 4.88 -7.72
C THR A 210 -22.99 5.40 -7.05
N PRO A 211 -23.86 6.14 -7.75
CA PRO A 211 -25.07 6.73 -7.14
C PRO A 211 -26.10 5.70 -6.64
N GLY A 212 -25.81 4.40 -6.67
CA GLY A 212 -26.64 3.35 -6.08
C GLY A 212 -26.52 3.28 -4.56
N GLY A 213 -27.64 3.00 -3.87
CA GLY A 213 -27.69 2.92 -2.41
C GLY A 213 -26.70 1.92 -1.81
N ARG A 214 -26.48 0.77 -2.46
CA ARG A 214 -25.53 -0.25 -1.99
C ARG A 214 -24.08 0.24 -1.95
N SER A 215 -23.64 1.01 -2.95
CA SER A 215 -22.29 1.57 -2.98
C SER A 215 -22.10 2.64 -1.90
N LEU A 216 -23.10 3.50 -1.69
CA LEU A 216 -23.08 4.54 -0.65
C LEU A 216 -23.10 3.95 0.75
N ASP A 217 -24.01 3.01 1.03
CA ASP A 217 -24.09 2.31 2.32
C ASP A 217 -22.83 1.46 2.59
N GLY A 218 -22.25 0.93 1.52
CA GLY A 218 -20.95 0.27 1.51
C GLY A 218 -19.84 1.17 2.04
N LEU A 219 -19.69 2.34 1.42
CA LEU A 219 -18.69 3.34 1.81
C LEU A 219 -18.94 3.90 3.21
N ALA A 220 -20.17 4.31 3.51
CA ALA A 220 -20.55 4.84 4.83
C ALA A 220 -20.25 3.83 5.93
N GLY A 221 -20.61 2.55 5.74
CA GLY A 221 -20.34 1.50 6.71
C GLY A 221 -18.85 1.22 6.94
N VAL A 222 -17.99 1.44 5.95
CA VAL A 222 -16.52 1.35 6.13
C VAL A 222 -15.98 2.56 6.89
N VAL A 223 -16.43 3.77 6.53
CA VAL A 223 -16.03 5.01 7.22
C VAL A 223 -16.44 4.96 8.69
N THR A 224 -17.68 4.59 9.00
CA THR A 224 -18.16 4.48 10.38
C THR A 224 -17.30 3.53 11.20
N ARG A 225 -17.02 2.32 10.69
CA ARG A 225 -16.16 1.36 11.40
C ARG A 225 -14.74 1.86 11.59
N ALA A 226 -14.18 2.54 10.58
CA ALA A 226 -12.85 3.10 10.70
C ALA A 226 -12.77 4.16 11.81
N VAL A 227 -13.76 5.06 11.88
CA VAL A 227 -13.85 6.07 12.93
C VAL A 227 -14.07 5.44 14.30
N GLU A 228 -15.02 4.52 14.42
CA GLU A 228 -15.31 3.81 15.67
C GLU A 228 -14.07 3.10 16.22
N TYR A 229 -13.35 2.38 15.36
CA TYR A 229 -12.11 1.71 15.73
C TYR A 229 -11.06 2.71 16.23
N ARG A 230 -10.79 3.79 15.47
CA ARG A 230 -9.78 4.79 15.84
C ARG A 230 -10.10 5.47 17.16
N CYS A 231 -11.36 5.83 17.39
CA CYS A 231 -11.78 6.47 18.64
C CYS A 231 -11.66 5.55 19.87
N SER A 232 -11.76 4.23 19.68
CA SER A 232 -11.79 3.26 20.78
C SER A 232 -10.47 2.52 21.02
N HIS A 233 -9.58 2.45 20.04
CA HIS A 233 -8.35 1.64 20.08
C HIS A 233 -7.08 2.43 19.75
N GLU A 234 -7.16 3.73 19.47
CA GLU A 234 -5.99 4.58 19.23
C GLU A 234 -5.95 5.75 20.22
N ASP A 235 -4.93 5.81 21.06
CA ASP A 235 -4.76 6.88 22.04
C ASP A 235 -4.57 8.25 21.37
N GLU A 236 -3.88 8.29 20.23
CA GLU A 236 -3.64 9.53 19.47
C GLU A 236 -4.88 10.07 18.76
N GLN A 237 -5.93 9.25 18.59
CA GLN A 237 -7.19 9.58 17.91
C GLN A 237 -6.99 10.38 16.61
N ARG A 238 -6.04 9.94 15.78
CA ARG A 238 -5.65 10.64 14.55
C ARG A 238 -6.85 10.90 13.63
N PRO A 239 -6.94 12.10 13.02
CA PRO A 239 -8.04 12.42 12.14
C PRO A 239 -8.03 11.54 10.88
N LEU A 240 -9.22 11.16 10.41
CA LEU A 240 -9.41 10.56 9.08
C LEU A 240 -10.12 11.58 8.18
N LEU A 241 -9.44 12.08 7.15
CA LEU A 241 -10.09 12.92 6.15
C LEU A 241 -10.74 12.05 5.07
N VAL A 242 -12.05 12.20 4.88
CA VAL A 242 -12.81 11.39 3.90
C VAL A 242 -13.21 12.26 2.72
N TYR A 243 -12.89 11.81 1.51
CA TYR A 243 -13.21 12.44 0.23
C TYR A 243 -14.12 11.52 -0.56
N PRO A 244 -15.45 11.70 -0.49
CA PRO A 244 -16.38 10.93 -1.30
C PRO A 244 -16.31 11.41 -2.75
N VAL A 245 -16.04 10.50 -3.69
CA VAL A 245 -15.93 10.80 -5.12
C VAL A 245 -16.97 9.99 -5.90
N PRO A 246 -17.94 10.64 -6.56
CA PRO A 246 -18.88 9.93 -7.40
C PRO A 246 -18.18 9.38 -8.65
N CYS A 247 -18.45 8.14 -9.01
CA CYS A 247 -18.02 7.52 -10.27
C CYS A 247 -19.23 6.92 -11.01
N LEU A 248 -19.14 6.85 -12.34
CA LEU A 248 -20.14 6.19 -13.16
C LEU A 248 -19.89 4.67 -13.13
N ASP A 249 -20.95 3.89 -13.17
CA ASP A 249 -20.85 2.46 -13.49
C ASP A 249 -20.28 2.35 -14.92
N GLY A 250 -19.22 1.56 -15.07
CA GLY A 250 -18.58 1.28 -16.37
C GLY A 250 -19.41 0.34 -17.24
#